data_AF-A0A2E0F5P4-F1
#
_entry.id   AF-A0A2E0F5P4-F1
#
_cell.length_a   1.000
_cell.length_b   1.000
_cell.length_c   1.000
_cell.angle_alpha   90.00
_cell.angle_beta   90.00
_cell.angle_gamma   90.00
#
_symmetry.space_group_name_H-M   'P 1'
#
loop_
_entity.id
_entity.type
_entity.pdbx_description
1 polymer ?
#
loop_
_entity_poly.entity_id
_entity_poly.type
_entity_poly.pdbx_seq_one_letter_code
_entity_poly.pdbx_strand_id
1 'polypeptide(L)'
;MKIVIVLILTNLFILLVMRSLNENNAKYLLAGYNTMSKEERENFKIKEYLIYLKKFWNKLLLYNSLLTISSYFFLDELGVVIVYSISLMLPLPIFIYQSNKNFKK
;
A
#
# COMPACT_ATOMS: atom_id res chain seq x y z
N MET A 1 -21.88 -1.50 11.25
CA MET A 1 -21.09 -2.73 10.97
C MET A 1 -20.88 -3.02 9.48
N LYS A 2 -21.89 -2.86 8.58
CA LYS A 2 -21.74 -3.15 7.14
C LYS A 2 -20.56 -2.41 6.48
N ILE A 3 -20.44 -1.11 6.72
CA ILE A 3 -19.35 -0.29 6.16
C ILE A 3 -17.96 -0.78 6.61
N VAL A 4 -17.79 -1.11 7.90
CA VAL A 4 -16.52 -1.63 8.42
C VAL A 4 -16.15 -2.94 7.73
N ILE A 5 -17.09 -3.85 7.53
CA ILE A 5 -16.84 -5.11 6.80
C ILE A 5 -16.33 -4.82 5.38
N VAL A 6 -16.98 -3.89 4.66
CA VAL A 6 -16.55 -3.48 3.32
C VAL A 6 -15.13 -2.91 3.33
N LEU A 7 -14.81 -2.01 4.27
CA LEU A 7 -13.48 -1.40 4.38
C LEU A 7 -12.39 -2.44 4.71
N ILE A 8 -12.68 -3.41 5.59
CA ILE A 8 -11.75 -4.49 5.90
C ILE A 8 -11.56 -5.43 4.71
N LEU A 9 -12.62 -5.77 3.98
CA LEU A 9 -12.51 -6.58 2.75
C LEU A 9 -11.67 -5.86 1.69
N THR A 10 -11.82 -4.54 1.54
CA THR A 10 -10.97 -3.72 0.66
C THR A 10 -9.50 -3.83 1.05
N ASN A 11 -9.18 -3.72 2.35
CA ASN A 11 -7.81 -3.89 2.83
C ASN A 11 -7.26 -5.31 2.56
N LEU A 12 -8.08 -6.34 2.74
CA LEU A 12 -7.69 -7.72 2.43
C LEU A 12 -7.42 -7.92 0.93
N PHE A 13 -8.22 -7.30 0.06
CA PHE A 13 -7.98 -7.32 -1.38
C PHE A 13 -6.65 -6.64 -1.75
N ILE A 14 -6.36 -5.46 -1.20
CA ILE A 14 -5.07 -4.78 -1.42
C ILE A 14 -3.92 -5.66 -0.91
N LEU A 15 -4.08 -6.29 0.26
CA LEU A 15 -3.08 -7.19 0.82
C LEU A 15 -2.81 -8.40 -0.10
N LEU A 16 -3.86 -8.96 -0.72
CA LEU A 16 -3.73 -10.05 -1.69
C LEU A 16 -2.95 -9.62 -2.92
N VAL A 17 -3.26 -8.44 -3.48
CA VAL A 17 -2.50 -7.88 -4.61
C VAL A 17 -1.03 -7.71 -4.24
N MET A 18 -0.74 -7.12 -3.07
CA MET A 18 0.64 -6.94 -2.59
C MET A 18 1.37 -8.27 -2.40
N ARG A 19 0.69 -9.32 -1.93
CA ARG A 19 1.29 -10.66 -1.79
C ARG A 19 1.56 -11.32 -3.14
N SER A 20 0.67 -11.15 -4.12
CA SER A 20 0.82 -11.70 -5.48
C SER A 20 1.92 -11.04 -6.31
N LEU A 21 2.33 -9.82 -5.96
CA LEU A 21 3.36 -9.07 -6.66
C LEU A 21 4.74 -9.74 -6.53
N ASN A 22 5.43 -9.95 -7.64
CA ASN A 22 6.75 -10.57 -7.71
C ASN A 22 7.54 -10.01 -8.91
N GLU A 23 8.79 -10.44 -9.10
CA GLU A 23 9.66 -9.91 -10.16
C GLU A 23 9.10 -10.15 -11.56
N ASN A 24 8.43 -11.29 -11.78
CA ASN A 24 7.91 -11.68 -13.09
C ASN A 24 6.72 -10.81 -13.54
N ASN A 25 5.88 -10.38 -12.59
CA ASN A 25 4.71 -9.55 -12.87
C ASN A 25 4.88 -8.07 -12.52
N ALA A 26 6.00 -7.69 -11.89
CA ALA A 26 6.30 -6.31 -11.51
C ALA A 26 6.18 -5.33 -12.68
N LYS A 27 6.64 -5.72 -13.88
CA LYS A 27 6.57 -4.87 -15.09
C LYS A 27 5.14 -4.54 -15.51
N TYR A 28 4.15 -5.32 -15.11
CA TYR A 28 2.75 -5.07 -15.44
C TYR A 28 2.00 -4.36 -14.31
N LEU A 29 2.42 -4.57 -13.06
CA LEU A 29 1.69 -4.11 -11.87
C LEU A 29 2.29 -2.87 -11.20
N LEU A 30 3.55 -2.51 -11.52
CA LEU A 30 4.21 -1.33 -11.00
C LEU A 30 4.39 -0.31 -12.12
N ALA A 31 3.55 0.73 -12.13
CA ALA A 31 3.55 1.76 -13.17
C ALA A 31 4.94 2.38 -13.39
N GLY A 32 5.67 2.72 -12.32
CA GLY A 32 7.03 3.29 -12.43
C GLY A 32 8.05 2.31 -13.03
N TYR A 33 7.93 1.01 -12.76
CA TYR A 33 8.81 -0.01 -13.33
C TYR A 33 8.40 -0.36 -14.78
N ASN A 34 7.11 -0.28 -15.11
CA ASN A 34 6.60 -0.44 -16.47
C ASN A 34 7.12 0.64 -17.42
N THR A 35 7.21 1.89 -16.95
CA THR A 35 7.67 3.02 -17.75
C THR A 35 9.19 3.08 -17.94
N MET A 36 9.95 2.27 -17.17
CA MET A 36 11.41 2.25 -17.29
C MET A 36 11.87 1.59 -18.59
N SER A 37 12.95 2.13 -19.16
CA SER A 37 13.68 1.52 -20.26
C SER A 37 14.21 0.13 -19.87
N LYS A 38 14.67 -0.64 -20.85
CA LYS A 38 15.26 -1.96 -20.55
C LYS A 38 16.51 -1.82 -19.66
N GLU A 39 17.38 -0.86 -19.98
CA GLU A 39 18.60 -0.56 -19.24
C GLU A 39 18.31 -0.09 -17.82
N GLU A 40 17.31 0.78 -17.63
CA GLU A 40 16.87 1.23 -16.30
C GLU A 40 16.36 0.05 -15.46
N ARG A 41 15.59 -0.86 -16.07
CA ARG A 41 15.05 -2.04 -15.37
C ARG A 41 16.13 -3.04 -14.97
N GLU A 42 17.16 -3.22 -15.80
CA GLU A 42 18.30 -4.10 -15.50
C GLU A 42 19.14 -3.55 -14.33
N ASN A 43 19.20 -2.22 -14.18
CA ASN A 43 19.90 -1.55 -13.08
C ASN A 43 19.03 -1.33 -11.83
N PHE A 44 17.71 -1.49 -11.93
CA PHE A 44 16.77 -1.28 -10.83
C PHE A 44 16.80 -2.45 -9.84
N LYS A 45 16.90 -2.13 -8.54
CA LYS A 45 16.89 -3.08 -7.42
C LYS A 45 15.48 -3.64 -7.13
N ILE A 46 14.91 -4.36 -8.10
CA ILE A 46 13.50 -4.78 -8.05
C ILE A 46 13.20 -5.69 -6.86
N LYS A 47 14.10 -6.61 -6.51
CA LYS A 47 13.92 -7.55 -5.39
C LYS A 47 13.77 -6.80 -4.06
N GLU A 48 14.71 -5.90 -3.79
CA GLU A 48 14.74 -5.08 -2.59
C GLU A 48 13.56 -4.11 -2.54
N TYR A 49 13.19 -3.53 -3.70
CA TYR A 49 12.02 -2.67 -3.81
C TYR A 49 10.73 -3.39 -3.45
N LEU A 50 10.53 -4.61 -3.97
CA LEU A 50 9.35 -5.42 -3.67
C LEU A 50 9.27 -5.79 -2.18
N ILE A 51 10.41 -6.10 -1.54
CA ILE A 51 10.46 -6.35 -0.09
C ILE A 51 10.04 -5.09 0.68
N TYR A 52 10.57 -3.93 0.30
CA TYR A 52 10.23 -2.64 0.91
C TYR A 52 8.75 -2.29 0.74
N LEU A 53 8.24 -2.37 -0.48
CA LEU A 53 6.83 -2.09 -0.84
C LEU A 53 5.88 -2.97 -0.03
N LYS A 54 6.10 -4.29 -0.02
CA LYS A 54 5.26 -5.23 0.73
C LYS A 54 5.30 -4.96 2.23
N LYS A 55 6.48 -4.69 2.80
CA LYS A 55 6.63 -4.39 4.22
C LYS A 55 5.88 -3.12 4.61
N PHE A 56 5.94 -2.09 3.77
CA PHE A 56 5.18 -0.85 3.97
C PHE A 56 3.67 -1.12 3.95
N TRP A 57 3.15 -1.71 2.88
CA TRP A 57 1.71 -1.96 2.73
C TRP A 57 1.15 -2.90 3.79
N ASN A 58 1.87 -3.96 4.17
CA ASN A 58 1.44 -4.87 5.24
C ASN A 58 1.23 -4.11 6.57
N LYS A 59 2.16 -3.21 6.93
CA LYS A 59 2.02 -2.39 8.14
C LYS A 59 0.89 -1.38 7.99
N LEU A 60 0.82 -0.67 6.87
CA LEU A 60 -0.20 0.32 6.60
C LEU A 60 -1.60 -0.29 6.74
N LEU A 61 -1.85 -1.40 6.06
CA LEU A 61 -3.16 -2.07 6.08
C LEU A 61 -3.50 -2.65 7.46
N LEU A 62 -2.51 -3.16 8.20
CA LEU A 62 -2.72 -3.63 9.58
C LEU A 62 -3.16 -2.48 10.50
N TYR A 63 -2.39 -1.39 10.54
CA TYR A 63 -2.71 -0.25 11.41
C TYR A 63 -3.99 0.46 10.99
N ASN A 64 -4.23 0.61 9.69
CA ASN A 64 -5.47 1.17 9.16
C ASN A 64 -6.69 0.31 9.53
N SER A 65 -6.58 -1.03 9.45
CA SER A 65 -7.66 -1.94 9.85
C SER A 65 -7.95 -1.84 11.35
N LEU A 66 -6.91 -1.85 12.19
CA LEU A 66 -7.06 -1.68 13.64
C LEU A 66 -7.72 -0.33 13.98
N LEU A 67 -7.29 0.75 13.34
CA LEU A 67 -7.84 2.09 13.58
C LEU A 67 -9.30 2.19 13.13
N THR A 68 -9.66 1.55 12.02
CA THR A 68 -11.05 1.51 11.49
C THR A 68 -11.98 0.71 12.41
N ILE A 69 -11.52 -0.42 12.93
CA ILE A 69 -12.30 -1.21 13.90
C ILE A 69 -12.45 -0.42 15.20
N SER A 70 -11.39 0.22 15.68
CA SER A 70 -11.44 1.04 16.89
C SER A 70 -12.37 2.25 16.73
N SER A 71 -12.29 2.98 15.61
CA SER A 71 -13.10 4.19 15.39
C SER A 71 -14.60 3.89 15.32
N TYR A 72 -14.99 2.70 14.88
CA TYR A 72 -16.39 2.24 14.85
C TYR A 72 -17.09 2.26 16.21
N PHE A 73 -16.35 2.14 17.31
CA PHE A 73 -16.92 2.20 18.66
C PHE A 73 -17.22 3.62 19.14
N PHE A 74 -16.69 4.65 18.47
CA PHE A 74 -16.74 6.04 18.94
C PHE A 74 -17.36 7.01 17.93
N LEU A 75 -17.40 6.66 16.65
CA LEU A 75 -17.82 7.54 15.55
C LEU A 75 -19.03 6.98 14.81
N ASP A 76 -19.73 7.87 14.11
CA ASP A 76 -20.73 7.50 13.12
C ASP A 76 -20.07 6.98 11.83
N GLU A 77 -20.90 6.53 10.87
CA GLU A 77 -20.41 5.93 9.64
C GLU A 77 -19.50 6.88 8.83
N LEU A 78 -19.87 8.16 8.72
CA LEU A 78 -19.06 9.15 8.03
C LEU A 78 -17.70 9.34 8.73
N GLY A 79 -17.70 9.45 10.06
CA GLY A 79 -16.46 9.57 10.84
C GLY A 79 -15.54 8.37 10.67
N VAL A 80 -16.06 7.14 10.66
CA VAL A 80 -15.27 5.93 10.41
C VAL A 80 -14.63 5.96 9.02
N VAL A 81 -15.37 6.36 7.99
CA VAL A 81 -14.86 6.46 6.60
C VAL A 81 -13.77 7.54 6.49
N ILE A 82 -13.93 8.67 7.18
CA ILE A 82 -12.92 9.73 7.23
C ILE A 82 -11.64 9.20 7.88
N VAL A 83 -11.73 8.53 9.03
CA VAL A 83 -10.58 7.94 9.72
C VAL A 83 -9.87 6.90 8.85
N TYR A 84 -10.63 6.02 8.20
CA TYR A 84 -10.11 5.04 7.24
C TYR A 84 -9.31 5.74 6.12
N SER A 85 -9.90 6.76 5.49
CA SER A 85 -9.31 7.44 4.35
C SER A 85 -8.04 8.20 4.73
N ILE A 86 -8.09 8.99 5.79
CA ILE A 86 -6.95 9.79 6.26
C ILE A 86 -5.79 8.89 6.67
N SER A 87 -6.06 7.84 7.46
CA SER A 87 -5.00 6.94 7.93
C SER A 87 -4.37 6.10 6.82
N LEU A 88 -5.08 5.87 5.71
CA LEU A 88 -4.50 5.25 4.51
C LEU A 88 -3.62 6.23 3.72
N MET A 89 -4.03 7.50 3.60
CA MET A 89 -3.33 8.51 2.78
C MET A 89 -2.11 9.12 3.47
N LEU A 90 -2.17 9.42 4.77
CA LEU A 90 -1.10 10.12 5.49
C LEU A 90 0.29 9.46 5.39
N PRO A 91 0.42 8.11 5.38
CA PRO A 91 1.73 7.48 5.26
C PRO A 91 2.30 7.46 3.83
N LEU A 92 1.50 7.75 2.80
CA LEU A 92 1.92 7.65 1.39
C LEU A 92 3.01 8.66 1.01
N PRO A 93 2.96 9.95 1.40
CA PRO A 93 4.05 10.89 1.13
C PRO A 93 5.39 10.42 1.68
N ILE A 94 5.40 9.85 2.89
CA ILE A 94 6.61 9.30 3.53
C ILE A 94 7.14 8.11 2.73
N PHE A 95 6.24 7.21 2.31
CA PHE A 95 6.59 6.08 1.46
C PHE A 95 7.22 6.52 0.15
N ILE A 96 6.62 7.50 -0.54
CA ILE A 96 7.12 8.04 -1.82
C ILE A 96 8.50 8.67 -1.63
N TYR A 97 8.68 9.49 -0.59
CA TYR A 97 9.97 10.12 -0.30
C TYR A 97 11.07 9.08 -0.08
N GLN A 98 10.84 8.09 0.78
CA GLN A 98 11.80 7.03 1.07
C GLN A 98 12.04 6.12 -0.14
N SER A 99 10.98 5.83 -0.91
CA SER A 99 11.06 5.07 -2.16
C SER A 99 11.98 5.75 -3.16
N ASN A 100 11.77 7.04 -3.42
CA ASN A 100 12.60 7.79 -4.35
C ASN A 100 14.04 7.89 -3.87
N LYS A 101 14.27 8.22 -2.58
CA LYS A 101 15.60 8.33 -2.00
C LYS A 101 16.42 7.03 -2.10
N ASN A 102 15.78 5.88 -1.93
CA ASN A 102 16.48 4.58 -1.81
C ASN A 102 16.56 3.81 -3.13
N PHE A 103 15.64 4.04 -4.07
CA PHE A 103 15.48 3.22 -5.28
C PHE A 103 15.51 3.98 -6.59
N LYS A 104 15.29 5.30 -6.57
CA LYS A 104 15.45 6.16 -7.75
C LYS A 104 16.85 6.77 -7.69
N LYS A 105 17.77 6.23 -8.52
CA LYS A 105 19.05 6.86 -8.81
C LYS A 105 18.97 7.51 -10.17
#